data_AF-A0A8T3X9B6-F1
#
_entry.id   AF-A0A8T3X9B6-F1
#
_cell.length_a   1.000
_cell.length_b   1.000
_cell.length_c   1.000
_cell.angle_alpha   90.00
_cell.angle_beta   90.00
_cell.angle_gamma   90.00
#
_symmetry.space_group_name_H-M   'P 1'
#
loop_
_entity.id
_entity.type
_entity.pdbx_description
1 polymer ?
#
loop_
_entity_poly.entity_id
_entity_poly.type
_entity_poly.pdbx_seq_one_letter_code
_entity_poly.pdbx_strand_id
1 'polypeptide(L)'
;MGSIKTKDIKRAAEQIRKIYPDKFSADFEKNKESLNELKLVQEKRAKNKIAGYIVRQTRIDAMRATMKSRPYREPAKRDEERPPMKRRFSSRG
;
A
#
# COMPACT_ATOMS: atom_id res chain seq x y z
N MET A 1 -4.65 -14.54 21.17
CA MET A 1 -3.54 -15.10 20.37
C MET A 1 -3.11 -14.10 19.30
N GLY A 2 -2.06 -13.31 19.57
CA GLY A 2 -1.57 -12.29 18.63
C GLY A 2 -0.78 -12.92 17.48
N SER A 3 -1.15 -12.61 16.24
CA SER A 3 -0.40 -13.02 15.05
C SER A 3 0.84 -12.14 14.88
N ILE A 4 1.84 -12.34 15.75
CA ILE A 4 3.15 -11.73 15.56
C ILE A 4 3.86 -12.52 14.46
N LYS A 5 3.95 -11.91 13.28
CA LYS A 5 4.82 -12.41 12.21
C LYS A 5 6.26 -12.23 12.69
N THR A 6 6.94 -13.33 12.99
CA THR A 6 8.36 -13.35 13.34
C THR A 6 9.17 -12.63 12.26
N LYS A 7 10.26 -11.97 12.67
CA LYS A 7 11.11 -11.17 11.77
C LYS A 7 11.60 -12.00 10.58
N ASP A 8 11.84 -13.29 10.80
CA ASP A 8 12.34 -14.23 9.82
C ASP A 8 11.36 -14.45 8.67
N ILE A 9 10.06 -14.54 8.96
CA ILE A 9 9.01 -14.69 7.96
C ILE A 9 8.97 -13.47 7.02
N LYS A 10 9.13 -12.27 7.59
CA LYS A 10 9.13 -11.03 6.80
C LYS A 10 10.37 -10.95 5.92
N ARG A 11 11.55 -11.25 6.48
CA ARG A 11 12.83 -11.27 5.77
C ARG A 11 12.83 -12.27 4.62
N ALA A 12 12.40 -13.52 4.88
CA ALA A 12 12.30 -14.55 3.88
C ALA A 12 11.35 -14.14 2.75
N ALA A 13 10.15 -13.65 3.09
CA ALA A 13 9.20 -13.19 2.08
C ALA A 13 9.74 -12.05 1.22
N GLU A 14 10.49 -11.12 1.81
CA GLU A 14 11.12 -10.01 1.09
C GLU A 14 12.24 -10.48 0.16
N GLN A 15 13.09 -11.40 0.62
CA GLN A 15 14.15 -11.99 -0.21
C GLN A 15 13.58 -12.78 -1.38
N ILE A 16 12.59 -13.63 -1.12
CA ILE A 16 11.94 -14.46 -2.15
C ILE A 16 11.33 -13.59 -3.26
N ARG A 17 10.67 -12.50 -2.88
CA ARG A 17 10.09 -11.56 -3.84
C ARG A 17 11.15 -10.77 -4.63
N LYS A 18 12.31 -10.49 -4.03
CA LYS A 18 13.42 -9.83 -4.72
C LYS A 18 14.08 -10.75 -5.74
N ILE A 19 14.20 -12.04 -5.43
CA ILE A 19 14.85 -13.02 -6.31
C ILE A 19 13.93 -13.42 -7.47
N TYR A 20 12.62 -13.57 -7.20
CA TYR A 20 11.64 -14.03 -8.18
C TYR A 20 10.46 -13.06 -8.32
N PRO A 21 10.67 -11.81 -8.79
CA PRO A 21 9.59 -10.82 -8.87
C PRO A 21 8.44 -11.27 -9.78
N ASP A 22 8.73 -12.02 -10.85
CA ASP A 22 7.74 -12.42 -11.86
C ASP A 22 6.84 -13.58 -11.42
N LYS A 23 7.28 -14.38 -10.44
CA LYS A 23 6.55 -15.57 -9.95
C LYS A 23 5.48 -15.21 -8.91
N PHE A 24 5.51 -14.00 -8.34
CA PHE A 24 4.62 -13.62 -7.25
C PHE A 24 3.64 -12.53 -7.64
N SER A 25 2.37 -12.72 -7.29
CA SER A 25 1.29 -11.79 -7.62
C SER A 25 0.40 -11.50 -6.41
N ALA A 26 -0.74 -10.81 -6.63
CA ALA A 26 -1.76 -10.55 -5.62
C ALA A 26 -2.63 -11.79 -5.30
N ASP A 27 -2.42 -12.91 -6.01
CA ASP A 27 -3.14 -14.18 -5.83
C ASP A 27 -2.46 -15.06 -4.77
N PHE A 28 -3.23 -15.51 -3.77
CA PHE A 28 -2.69 -16.33 -2.68
C PHE A 28 -2.35 -17.76 -3.11
N GLU A 29 -3.22 -18.44 -3.86
CA GLU A 29 -3.00 -19.84 -4.25
C GLU A 29 -1.79 -19.98 -5.19
N LYS A 30 -1.67 -19.12 -6.22
CA LYS A 30 -0.50 -19.11 -7.12
C LYS A 30 0.82 -18.88 -6.37
N ASN A 31 0.81 -17.98 -5.38
CA ASN A 31 1.99 -17.72 -4.55
C ASN A 31 2.35 -18.95 -3.69
N LYS A 32 1.34 -19.68 -3.20
CA LYS A 32 1.53 -20.88 -2.40
C LYS A 32 2.04 -22.06 -3.23
N GLU A 33 1.56 -22.22 -4.46
CA GLU A 33 2.08 -23.19 -5.44
C GLU A 33 3.52 -22.88 -5.82
N SER A 34 3.83 -21.62 -6.12
CA SER A 34 5.21 -21.18 -6.42
C SER A 34 6.17 -21.45 -5.25
N LEU A 35 5.74 -21.20 -4.01
CA LEU A 35 6.53 -21.56 -2.82
C LEU A 35 6.68 -23.08 -2.63
N ASN A 36 5.75 -23.87 -3.18
CA ASN A 36 5.82 -25.32 -3.14
C ASN A 36 6.78 -25.88 -4.18
N GLU A 37 6.71 -25.36 -5.41
CA GLU A 37 7.64 -25.69 -6.49
C GLU A 37 9.09 -25.39 -6.09
N LEU A 38 9.32 -24.20 -5.52
CA LEU A 38 10.67 -23.76 -5.14
C LEU A 38 11.18 -24.47 -3.86
N LYS A 39 10.33 -25.25 -3.18
CA LYS A 39 10.64 -25.97 -1.92
C LYS A 39 11.37 -25.13 -0.86
N LEU A 40 11.16 -23.80 -0.88
CA LEU A 40 11.89 -22.84 -0.05
C LEU A 40 11.53 -22.93 1.43
N VAL A 41 10.35 -23.47 1.73
CA VAL A 41 9.79 -23.51 3.08
C VAL A 41 9.23 -24.89 3.36
N GLN A 42 9.80 -25.57 4.36
CA GLN A 42 9.37 -26.90 4.76
C GLN A 42 8.11 -26.87 5.63
N GLU A 43 7.98 -25.88 6.52
CA GLU A 43 6.84 -25.82 7.43
C GLU A 43 5.59 -25.22 6.77
N LYS A 44 4.47 -25.96 6.80
CA LYS A 44 3.17 -25.52 6.23
C LYS A 44 2.70 -24.17 6.80
N ARG A 45 2.87 -23.94 8.11
CA ARG A 45 2.44 -22.69 8.76
C ARG A 45 3.28 -21.50 8.30
N ALA A 46 4.60 -21.66 8.20
CA ALA A 46 5.49 -20.63 7.68
C ALA A 46 5.17 -20.29 6.23
N LYS A 47 4.94 -21.30 5.37
CA LYS A 47 4.57 -21.12 3.96
C LYS A 47 3.31 -20.26 3.81
N ASN A 48 2.26 -20.56 4.58
CA ASN A 48 1.01 -19.78 4.56
C ASN A 48 1.22 -18.33 5.02
N LYS A 49 2.04 -18.12 6.05
CA LYS A 49 2.35 -16.77 6.55
C LYS A 49 3.17 -15.96 5.54
N ILE A 50 4.10 -16.60 4.83
CA ILE A 50 4.93 -15.99 3.77
C ILE A 50 4.04 -15.64 2.58
N ALA A 51 3.27 -16.58 2.06
CA ALA A 51 2.34 -16.34 0.95
C ALA A 51 1.38 -15.18 1.25
N GLY A 52 0.78 -15.17 2.45
CA GLY A 52 -0.10 -14.09 2.88
C GLY A 52 0.62 -12.75 3.09
N TYR A 53 1.91 -12.76 3.44
CA TYR A 53 2.71 -11.53 3.53
C TYR A 53 3.02 -10.97 2.15
N ILE A 54 3.37 -11.82 1.18
CA ILE A 54 3.63 -11.42 -0.20
C ILE A 54 2.39 -10.76 -0.81
N VAL A 55 1.21 -11.41 -0.73
CA VAL A 55 -0.06 -10.85 -1.23
C VAL A 55 -0.35 -9.48 -0.62
N ARG A 56 -0.19 -9.36 0.71
CA ARG A 56 -0.41 -8.08 1.40
C ARG A 56 0.50 -6.99 0.85
N GLN A 57 1.77 -7.30 0.64
CA GLN A 57 2.69 -6.30 0.11
C GLN A 57 2.39 -5.93 -1.34
N THR A 58 2.09 -6.89 -2.22
CA THR A 58 1.72 -6.60 -3.61
C THR A 58 0.49 -5.69 -3.69
N ARG A 59 -0.51 -5.89 -2.82
CA ARG A 59 -1.67 -5.00 -2.73
C ARG A 59 -1.31 -3.59 -2.25
N ILE A 60 -0.42 -3.49 -1.25
CA ILE A 60 0.07 -2.19 -0.76
C ILE A 60 0.86 -1.47 -1.87
N ASP A 61 1.72 -2.19 -2.59
CA ASP A 61 2.54 -1.65 -3.66
C ASP A 61 1.66 -1.19 -4.84
N ALA A 62 0.62 -1.94 -5.20
CA ALA A 62 -0.37 -1.52 -6.19
C ALA A 62 -1.14 -0.26 -5.75
N MET A 63 -1.58 -0.21 -4.49
CA MET A 63 -2.28 0.96 -3.93
C MET A 63 -1.37 2.19 -3.84
N ARG A 64 -0.08 2.01 -3.56
CA ARG A 64 0.92 3.09 -3.62
C ARG A 64 1.14 3.57 -5.03
N ALA A 65 1.18 2.68 -6.02
CA ALA A 65 1.32 3.05 -7.42
C ALA A 65 0.14 3.92 -7.89
N THR A 66 -1.10 3.53 -7.57
CA THR A 66 -2.31 4.32 -7.92
C THR A 66 -2.38 5.65 -7.18
N MET A 67 -1.91 5.71 -5.91
CA MET A 67 -1.81 6.95 -5.16
C MET A 67 -0.73 7.89 -5.70
N LYS A 68 0.40 7.37 -6.17
CA LYS A 68 1.48 8.18 -6.76
C LYS A 68 1.09 8.79 -8.10
N SER A 69 0.20 8.14 -8.84
CA SER A 69 -0.37 8.63 -10.10
C SER A 69 -1.64 9.46 -9.93
N ARG A 70 -2.19 9.60 -8.70
CA ARG A 70 -3.25 10.58 -8.48
C ARG A 70 -2.64 11.97 -8.76
N PRO A 71 -3.09 12.70 -9.78
CA PRO A 71 -2.69 14.09 -9.90
C PRO A 71 -3.07 14.76 -8.59
N TYR A 72 -2.14 15.51 -8.01
CA TYR A 72 -2.47 16.39 -6.90
C TYR A 72 -3.66 17.24 -7.37
N ARG A 73 -4.86 16.94 -6.87
CA ARG A 73 -6.01 17.82 -7.09
C ARG A 73 -5.62 19.06 -6.31
N GLU A 74 -5.19 20.10 -7.02
CA GLU A 74 -4.89 21.39 -6.40
C GLU A 74 -6.02 21.67 -5.41
N PRO A 75 -5.73 21.84 -4.10
CA PRO A 75 -6.75 22.21 -3.15
C PRO A 75 -7.37 23.46 -3.73
N ALA A 76 -8.67 23.38 -4.05
CA ALA A 76 -9.40 24.45 -4.69
C ALA A 76 -8.98 25.76 -4.04
N LYS A 77 -8.37 26.67 -4.83
CA LYS A 77 -7.85 27.95 -4.36
C LYS A 77 -8.94 28.53 -3.45
N ARG A 78 -8.69 28.55 -2.14
CA ARG A 78 -9.62 29.22 -1.22
C ARG A 78 -9.67 30.65 -1.72
N ASP A 79 -10.88 31.14 -1.90
CA ASP A 79 -11.24 32.46 -2.39
C ASP A 79 -10.37 33.57 -1.77
N GLU A 80 -9.23 33.89 -2.39
CA GLU A 80 -8.44 35.08 -2.08
C GLU A 80 -9.02 36.33 -2.81
N GLU A 81 -10.05 36.17 -3.62
CA GLU A 81 -10.77 37.26 -4.29
C GLU A 81 -12.11 37.60 -3.62
N ARG A 82 -12.14 37.75 -2.29
CA ARG A 82 -13.20 38.58 -1.68
C ARG A 82 -12.70 40.03 -1.64
N PRO A 83 -13.13 40.91 -2.57
CA PRO A 83 -12.80 42.32 -2.46
C PRO A 83 -13.34 42.85 -1.13
N PRO A 84 -12.61 43.76 -0.46
CA PRO A 84 -13.03 44.28 0.83
C PRO A 84 -14.39 44.97 0.66
N MET A 85 -15.41 44.50 1.38
CA MET A 85 -16.69 45.18 1.48
C MET A 85 -16.42 46.61 1.98
N LYS A 86 -16.60 47.59 1.10
CA LYS A 86 -16.60 49.00 1.49
C LYS A 86 -17.69 49.18 2.54
N ARG A 87 -17.29 49.38 3.80
CA ARG A 87 -18.19 49.79 4.88
C ARG A 87 -18.80 51.12 4.44
N ARG A 88 -20.05 51.10 3.99
CA ARG A 88 -20.84 52.32 3.84
C ARG A 88 -21.03 52.87 5.24
N PHE A 89 -20.18 53.81 5.64
CA PHE A 89 -20.55 54.74 6.69
C PHE A 89 -21.63 55.65 6.09
N SER A 90 -22.89 55.27 6.27
CA SER A 90 -23.98 56.23 6.18
C SER A 90 -23.91 57.07 7.45
N SER A 91 -23.26 58.23 7.33
CA SER A 91 -23.36 59.31 8.29
C SER A 91 -24.83 59.61 8.54
N ARG A 92 -25.27 59.49 9.79
CA ARG A 92 -26.51 60.11 10.26
C ARG A 92 -26.34 61.62 10.09
N GLY A 93 -27.24 62.22 9.33
CA GLY A 93 -27.54 63.65 9.29
C GLY A 93 -29.04 63.78 9.39
#